data_AF-A0A193BY40-F1
#
_entry.id   AF-A0A193BY40-F1
#
_cell.length_a   1.000
_cell.length_b   1.000
_cell.length_c   1.000
_cell.angle_alpha   90.00
_cell.angle_beta   90.00
_cell.angle_gamma   90.00
#
_symmetry.space_group_name_H-M   'P 1'
#
loop_
_entity.id
_entity.type
_entity.pdbx_description
1 polymer ?
#
loop_
_entity_poly.entity_id
_entity_poly.type
_entity_poly.pdbx_seq_one_letter_code
_entity_poly.pdbx_strand_id
1 'polypeptide(L)'
;MGGVLRDALGVTRCVPMAAGLPGVVRYVVRDAREIMSVFDEVVAPLVDRSVGATPALSRDARDAFLATTVKVGLAMRGYAEMAGVPFDPALAALGSSFTRVYDDLVDNFDRPDLDDRLAELFRGEAFEPMSEVESLLLALYRAMEARLARPAEDTIFTVMRDLHDYERQSRRQRDPRLPLAEVERITRGKGGLGVTALFALLRPGMTADELDLLVELGDVLQLLDDYHDVAVDHRDGVVTVATLGEPGLAVLADKIRGLRSRFARHYGPGRDRRLAAMLFVMLVGAFAAGRRRLDRPVRSTRSRRPFVLLFSRTGTITPGGAGFDG
;
A
#
# COMPACT_ATOMS: atom_id res chain seq x y z
N MET A 1 -6.94 4.62 30.58
CA MET A 1 -8.18 5.23 30.03
C MET A 1 -7.94 6.50 29.21
N GLY A 2 -6.96 7.36 29.54
CA GLY A 2 -6.73 8.63 28.83
C GLY A 2 -6.41 8.52 27.32
N GLY A 3 -5.60 7.54 26.90
CA GLY A 3 -5.21 7.35 25.50
C GLY A 3 -6.40 7.07 24.57
N VAL A 4 -7.26 6.12 24.95
CA VAL A 4 -8.44 5.72 24.15
C VAL A 4 -9.43 6.88 23.94
N LEU A 5 -9.65 7.72 24.96
CA LEU A 5 -10.50 8.89 24.83
C LEU A 5 -9.85 9.93 23.91
N ARG A 6 -8.53 10.15 24.03
CA ARG A 6 -7.78 11.03 23.14
C ARG A 6 -7.85 10.57 21.69
N ASP A 7 -7.68 9.28 21.42
CA ASP A 7 -7.78 8.71 20.08
C ASP A 7 -9.20 8.83 19.51
N ALA A 8 -10.22 8.51 20.30
CA ALA A 8 -11.62 8.69 19.89
C ALA A 8 -11.89 10.16 19.51
N LEU A 9 -11.42 11.11 20.33
CA LEU A 9 -11.54 12.54 20.04
C LEU A 9 -10.79 12.91 18.76
N GLY A 10 -9.57 12.41 18.56
CA GLY A 10 -8.81 12.61 17.33
C GLY A 10 -9.56 12.15 16.09
N VAL A 11 -10.06 10.91 16.08
CA VAL A 11 -10.85 10.37 14.96
C VAL A 11 -12.13 11.19 14.73
N THR A 12 -12.84 11.60 15.79
CA THR A 12 -14.05 12.43 15.64
C THR A 12 -13.77 13.79 14.99
N ARG A 13 -12.58 14.38 15.20
CA ARG A 13 -12.17 15.63 14.54
C ARG A 13 -11.98 15.51 13.04
N CYS A 14 -11.88 14.29 12.51
CA CYS A 14 -11.81 14.01 11.07
C CYS A 14 -13.19 13.74 10.44
N VAL A 15 -14.28 13.68 11.22
CA VAL A 15 -15.65 13.49 10.69
C VAL A 15 -16.06 14.48 9.59
N PRO A 16 -15.62 15.75 9.56
CA PRO A 16 -15.91 16.63 8.42
C PRO A 16 -15.34 16.14 7.08
N MET A 17 -14.32 15.24 7.08
CA MET A 17 -13.82 14.58 5.87
C MET A 17 -14.80 13.52 5.33
N ALA A 18 -15.72 13.05 6.18
CA ALA A 18 -16.85 12.22 5.79
C ALA A 18 -18.02 13.03 5.21
N ALA A 19 -17.96 14.36 5.13
CA ALA A 19 -19.02 15.14 4.51
C ALA A 19 -19.23 14.69 3.04
N GLY A 20 -20.42 14.16 2.74
CA GLY A 20 -20.71 13.51 1.45
C GLY A 20 -20.56 11.99 1.45
N LEU A 21 -20.42 11.34 2.61
CA LEU A 21 -20.26 9.89 2.74
C LEU A 21 -21.27 9.05 1.94
N PRO A 22 -22.57 9.40 1.83
CA PRO A 22 -23.50 8.63 0.99
C PRO A 22 -23.15 8.68 -0.51
N GLY A 23 -22.54 9.79 -0.96
CA GLY A 23 -21.97 9.92 -2.31
C GLY A 23 -20.66 9.14 -2.42
N VAL A 24 -19.81 9.19 -1.39
CA VAL A 24 -18.56 8.41 -1.31
C VAL A 24 -18.83 6.92 -1.32
N VAL A 25 -19.83 6.42 -0.60
CA VAL A 25 -20.24 5.00 -0.58
C VAL A 25 -20.67 4.55 -1.96
N ARG A 26 -21.53 5.32 -2.63
CA ARG A 26 -21.96 5.01 -4.00
C ARG A 26 -20.78 5.00 -4.98
N TYR A 27 -19.91 5.99 -4.86
CA TYR A 27 -18.68 6.10 -5.64
C TYR A 27 -17.73 4.92 -5.38
N VAL A 28 -17.42 4.60 -4.12
CA VAL A 28 -16.56 3.48 -3.72
C VAL A 28 -17.08 2.17 -4.28
N VAL A 29 -18.40 1.92 -4.21
CA VAL A 29 -18.97 0.69 -4.75
C VAL A 29 -18.85 0.62 -6.27
N ARG A 30 -19.16 1.72 -6.98
CA ARG A 30 -19.07 1.77 -8.44
C ARG A 30 -17.62 1.61 -8.90
N ASP A 31 -16.72 2.39 -8.33
CA ASP A 31 -15.34 2.49 -8.75
C ASP A 31 -14.54 1.25 -8.32
N ALA A 32 -14.85 0.66 -7.16
CA ALA A 32 -14.30 -0.64 -6.80
C ALA A 32 -14.72 -1.73 -7.79
N ARG A 33 -15.98 -1.75 -8.26
CA ARG A 33 -16.41 -2.74 -9.27
C ARG A 33 -15.66 -2.58 -10.59
N GLU A 34 -15.45 -1.34 -11.03
CA GLU A 34 -14.64 -1.04 -12.22
C GLU A 34 -13.20 -1.54 -12.04
N ILE A 35 -12.57 -1.19 -10.91
CA ILE A 35 -11.21 -1.65 -10.56
C ILE A 35 -11.13 -3.18 -10.50
N MET A 36 -12.11 -3.84 -9.89
CA MET A 36 -12.16 -5.31 -9.82
C MET A 36 -12.32 -5.95 -11.19
N SER A 37 -13.15 -5.37 -12.07
CA SER A 37 -13.30 -5.86 -13.44
C SER A 37 -11.99 -5.76 -14.22
N VAL A 38 -11.29 -4.64 -14.08
CA VAL A 38 -9.99 -4.41 -14.73
C VAL A 38 -8.90 -5.30 -14.13
N PHE A 39 -8.96 -5.59 -12.83
CA PHE A 39 -8.10 -6.59 -12.20
C PHE A 39 -8.26 -7.97 -12.84
N ASP A 40 -9.49 -8.43 -13.04
CA ASP A 40 -9.77 -9.73 -13.67
C ASP A 40 -9.28 -9.78 -15.13
N GLU A 41 -9.31 -8.65 -15.84
CA GLU A 41 -8.86 -8.55 -17.22
C GLU A 41 -7.34 -8.49 -17.36
N VAL A 42 -6.67 -7.72 -16.49
CA VAL A 42 -5.26 -7.36 -16.68
C VAL A 42 -4.32 -8.13 -15.76
N VAL A 43 -4.68 -8.32 -14.49
CA VAL A 43 -3.80 -8.91 -13.48
C VAL A 43 -4.04 -10.41 -13.35
N ALA A 44 -5.30 -10.86 -13.29
CA ALA A 44 -5.62 -12.26 -13.07
C ALA A 44 -5.01 -13.23 -14.11
N PRO A 45 -4.86 -12.86 -15.41
CA PRO A 45 -4.15 -13.69 -16.38
C PRO A 45 -2.64 -13.75 -16.15
N LEU A 46 -2.03 -12.70 -15.60
CA LEU A 46 -0.61 -12.72 -15.23
C LEU A 46 -0.37 -13.67 -14.07
N VAL A 47 -1.27 -13.67 -13.08
CA VAL A 47 -1.24 -14.66 -11.99
C VAL A 47 -1.37 -16.09 -12.53
N ASP A 48 -2.35 -16.35 -13.40
CA ASP A 48 -2.53 -17.70 -13.96
C ASP A 48 -1.31 -18.19 -14.75
N ARG A 49 -0.65 -17.30 -15.49
CA ARG A 49 0.54 -17.70 -16.27
C ARG A 49 1.78 -17.91 -15.39
N SER A 50 1.98 -17.08 -14.38
CA SER A 50 3.22 -17.10 -13.59
C SER A 50 3.21 -18.08 -12.42
N VAL A 51 2.06 -18.29 -11.78
CA VAL A 51 1.91 -19.15 -10.57
C VAL A 51 0.76 -20.17 -10.71
N GLY A 52 0.23 -20.37 -11.92
CA GLY A 52 -0.92 -21.25 -12.15
C GLY A 52 -0.64 -22.74 -11.94
N ALA A 53 0.63 -23.16 -11.97
CA ALA A 53 1.01 -24.54 -11.67
C ALA A 53 0.83 -24.89 -10.18
N THR A 54 0.76 -23.88 -9.31
CA THR A 54 0.49 -24.02 -7.88
C THR A 54 -0.88 -23.41 -7.52
N PRO A 55 -1.99 -24.17 -7.53
CA PRO A 55 -3.34 -23.62 -7.35
C PRO A 55 -3.57 -22.89 -6.02
N ALA A 56 -2.86 -23.27 -4.95
CA ALA A 56 -2.92 -22.55 -3.69
C ALA A 56 -2.31 -21.15 -3.81
N LEU A 57 -1.09 -21.06 -4.33
CA LEU A 57 -0.37 -19.81 -4.56
C LEU A 57 -1.13 -18.87 -5.50
N SER A 58 -1.65 -19.38 -6.62
CA SER A 58 -2.48 -18.59 -7.54
C SER A 58 -3.72 -18.00 -6.87
N ARG A 59 -4.40 -18.79 -6.01
CA ARG A 59 -5.55 -18.30 -5.24
C ARG A 59 -5.16 -17.24 -4.22
N ASP A 60 -4.11 -17.50 -3.45
CA ASP A 60 -3.66 -16.59 -2.39
C ASP A 60 -3.18 -15.26 -2.98
N ALA A 61 -2.43 -15.31 -4.09
CA ALA A 61 -2.03 -14.13 -4.86
C ALA A 61 -3.24 -13.33 -5.37
N ARG A 62 -4.26 -13.99 -5.93
CA ARG A 62 -5.49 -13.32 -6.40
C ARG A 62 -6.23 -12.62 -5.28
N ASP A 63 -6.43 -13.28 -4.15
CA ASP A 63 -7.16 -12.73 -3.02
C ASP A 63 -6.39 -11.54 -2.40
N ALA A 64 -5.06 -11.69 -2.23
CA ALA A 64 -4.19 -10.63 -1.72
C ALA A 64 -4.16 -9.41 -2.65
N PHE A 65 -3.98 -9.63 -3.95
CA PHE A 65 -3.89 -8.53 -4.92
C PHE A 65 -5.24 -7.84 -5.09
N LEU A 66 -6.36 -8.57 -5.19
CA LEU A 66 -7.67 -7.95 -5.37
C LEU A 66 -8.01 -6.98 -4.22
N ALA A 67 -7.75 -7.39 -2.98
CA ALA A 67 -7.96 -6.52 -1.82
C ALA A 67 -7.08 -5.27 -1.89
N THR A 68 -5.78 -5.44 -2.20
CA THR A 68 -4.82 -4.33 -2.33
C THR A 68 -5.22 -3.39 -3.46
N THR A 69 -5.54 -3.93 -4.63
CA THR A 69 -5.94 -3.20 -5.84
C THR A 69 -7.18 -2.35 -5.63
N VAL A 70 -8.19 -2.85 -4.91
CA VAL A 70 -9.36 -2.02 -4.57
C VAL A 70 -8.98 -0.85 -3.66
N LYS A 71 -8.20 -1.08 -2.60
CA LYS A 71 -7.80 -0.02 -1.66
C LYS A 71 -6.93 1.04 -2.33
N VAL A 72 -5.84 0.60 -2.95
CA VAL A 72 -4.85 1.46 -3.61
C VAL A 72 -5.46 2.13 -4.84
N GLY A 73 -6.24 1.40 -5.64
CA GLY A 73 -6.90 1.96 -6.82
C GLY A 73 -7.89 3.08 -6.48
N LEU A 74 -8.63 2.97 -5.38
CA LEU A 74 -9.49 4.06 -4.89
C LEU A 74 -8.67 5.27 -4.42
N ALA A 75 -7.53 5.06 -3.75
CA ALA A 75 -6.62 6.15 -3.37
C ALA A 75 -6.05 6.86 -4.60
N MET A 76 -5.53 6.08 -5.56
CA MET A 76 -4.98 6.56 -6.82
C MET A 76 -6.02 7.32 -7.64
N ARG A 77 -7.28 6.88 -7.65
CA ARG A 77 -8.36 7.62 -8.31
C ARG A 77 -8.67 8.94 -7.60
N GLY A 78 -8.73 8.93 -6.26
CA GLY A 78 -8.86 10.14 -5.47
C GLY A 78 -7.73 11.14 -5.75
N TYR A 79 -6.50 10.66 -5.90
CA TYR A 79 -5.36 11.47 -6.31
C TYR A 79 -5.48 11.98 -7.75
N ALA A 80 -5.84 11.13 -8.72
CA ALA A 80 -5.99 11.52 -10.12
C ALA A 80 -6.96 12.70 -10.28
N GLU A 81 -8.10 12.63 -9.60
CA GLU A 81 -9.09 13.71 -9.60
C GLU A 81 -8.59 14.98 -8.92
N MET A 82 -7.90 14.82 -7.79
CA MET A 82 -7.29 15.92 -7.06
C MET A 82 -6.28 16.66 -7.92
N ALA A 83 -5.38 15.92 -8.57
CA ALA A 83 -4.35 16.40 -9.48
C ALA A 83 -4.89 16.87 -10.84
N GLY A 84 -6.12 16.47 -11.20
CA GLY A 84 -6.72 16.78 -12.49
C GLY A 84 -6.10 16.01 -13.66
N VAL A 85 -5.62 14.79 -13.41
CA VAL A 85 -5.06 13.90 -14.42
C VAL A 85 -6.01 12.73 -14.72
N PRO A 86 -5.93 12.12 -15.92
CA PRO A 86 -6.69 10.92 -16.23
C PRO A 86 -6.37 9.78 -15.26
N PHE A 87 -7.40 9.06 -14.82
CA PHE A 87 -7.20 7.83 -14.06
C PHE A 87 -7.16 6.63 -15.00
N ASP A 88 -6.09 5.84 -14.91
CA ASP A 88 -5.96 4.57 -15.61
C ASP A 88 -6.15 3.41 -14.62
N PRO A 89 -7.31 2.71 -14.65
CA PRO A 89 -7.58 1.61 -13.73
C PRO A 89 -6.65 0.42 -13.94
N ALA A 90 -6.11 0.21 -15.14
CA ALA A 90 -5.24 -0.91 -15.43
C ALA A 90 -3.83 -0.67 -14.88
N LEU A 91 -3.31 0.56 -15.02
CA LEU A 91 -2.06 0.93 -14.32
C LEU A 91 -2.23 0.88 -12.80
N ALA A 92 -3.37 1.30 -12.27
CA ALA A 92 -3.65 1.17 -10.85
C ALA A 92 -3.68 -0.29 -10.39
N ALA A 93 -4.31 -1.19 -11.14
CA ALA A 93 -4.35 -2.61 -10.84
C ALA A 93 -2.96 -3.26 -10.92
N LEU A 94 -2.19 -2.98 -11.97
CA LEU A 94 -0.83 -3.48 -12.13
C LEU A 94 0.10 -2.96 -11.02
N GLY A 95 0.11 -1.65 -10.77
CA GLY A 95 0.98 -1.01 -9.76
C GLY A 95 0.70 -1.49 -8.34
N SER A 96 -0.57 -1.57 -7.97
CA SER A 96 -0.96 -2.09 -6.64
C SER A 96 -0.63 -3.58 -6.46
N SER A 97 -0.82 -4.40 -7.50
CA SER A 97 -0.47 -5.83 -7.46
C SER A 97 1.04 -6.04 -7.42
N PHE A 98 1.78 -5.27 -8.21
CA PHE A 98 3.24 -5.25 -8.20
C PHE A 98 3.76 -4.88 -6.80
N THR A 99 3.22 -3.82 -6.19
CA THR A 99 3.63 -3.38 -4.84
C THR A 99 3.39 -4.50 -3.82
N ARG A 100 2.25 -5.20 -3.90
CA ARG A 100 1.94 -6.31 -2.98
C ARG A 100 2.90 -7.49 -3.12
N VAL A 101 3.15 -7.96 -4.34
CA VAL A 101 4.07 -9.10 -4.55
C VAL A 101 5.51 -8.74 -4.23
N TYR A 102 5.90 -7.49 -4.49
CA TYR A 102 7.22 -6.98 -4.15
C TYR A 102 7.44 -6.96 -2.63
N ASP A 103 6.48 -6.41 -1.88
CA ASP A 103 6.48 -6.42 -0.40
C ASP A 103 6.54 -7.86 0.14
N ASP A 104 5.68 -8.75 -0.39
CA ASP A 104 5.68 -10.17 -0.01
C ASP A 104 7.03 -10.86 -0.29
N LEU A 105 7.67 -10.58 -1.42
CA LEU A 105 8.99 -11.11 -1.78
C LEU A 105 10.07 -10.63 -0.82
N VAL A 106 10.11 -9.34 -0.50
CA VAL A 106 11.13 -8.78 0.41
C VAL A 106 10.97 -9.34 1.82
N ASP A 107 9.73 -9.44 2.31
CA ASP A 107 9.46 -9.80 3.71
C ASP A 107 9.51 -11.30 3.97
N ASN A 108 8.99 -12.12 3.04
CA ASN A 108 8.75 -13.56 3.26
C ASN A 108 9.72 -14.48 2.51
N PHE A 109 10.49 -13.98 1.55
CA PHE A 109 11.43 -14.79 0.76
C PHE A 109 12.86 -14.39 1.10
N ASP A 110 13.40 -15.02 2.14
CA ASP A 110 14.78 -14.80 2.56
C ASP A 110 15.75 -15.46 1.57
N ARG A 111 16.29 -14.65 0.66
CA ARG A 111 17.34 -15.05 -0.28
C ARG A 111 18.46 -14.02 -0.28
N PRO A 112 19.73 -14.44 -0.09
CA PRO A 112 20.86 -13.51 0.00
C PRO A 112 21.08 -12.65 -1.25
N ASP A 113 20.68 -13.13 -2.43
CA ASP A 113 20.93 -12.49 -3.73
C ASP A 113 19.72 -11.73 -4.30
N LEU A 114 18.55 -11.85 -3.68
CA LEU A 114 17.30 -11.30 -4.22
C LEU A 114 17.35 -9.78 -4.26
N ASP A 115 17.87 -9.13 -3.22
CA ASP A 115 17.96 -7.67 -3.13
C ASP A 115 18.81 -7.12 -4.29
N ASP A 116 20.01 -7.68 -4.50
CA ASP A 116 20.91 -7.17 -5.54
C ASP A 116 20.33 -7.40 -6.96
N ARG A 117 19.63 -8.51 -7.19
CA ARG A 117 18.94 -8.78 -8.46
C ARG A 117 17.71 -7.88 -8.69
N LEU A 118 16.97 -7.55 -7.63
CA LEU A 118 15.88 -6.57 -7.73
C LEU A 118 16.44 -5.17 -8.05
N ALA A 119 17.59 -4.81 -7.49
CA ALA A 119 18.29 -3.58 -7.85
C ALA A 119 18.75 -3.57 -9.32
N GLU A 120 19.19 -4.71 -9.88
CA GLU A 120 19.45 -4.88 -11.32
C GLU A 120 18.18 -4.64 -12.15
N LEU A 121 17.07 -5.27 -11.79
CA LEU A 121 15.77 -5.07 -12.47
C LEU A 121 15.38 -3.59 -12.54
N PHE A 122 15.47 -2.85 -11.43
CA PHE A 122 15.09 -1.42 -11.37
C PHE A 122 16.11 -0.47 -12.02
N ARG A 123 17.31 -0.96 -12.34
CA ARG A 123 18.27 -0.26 -13.21
C ARG A 123 18.06 -0.57 -14.69
N GLY A 124 17.08 -1.41 -15.03
CA GLY A 124 16.79 -1.84 -16.39
C GLY A 124 17.71 -2.95 -16.90
N GLU A 125 18.44 -3.61 -16.00
CA GLU A 125 19.34 -4.71 -16.33
C GLU A 125 18.57 -6.06 -16.41
N ALA A 126 19.32 -7.14 -16.67
CA ALA A 126 18.73 -8.46 -16.76
C ALA A 126 18.21 -8.93 -15.39
N PHE A 127 17.03 -9.55 -15.38
CA PHE A 127 16.47 -10.21 -14.20
C PHE A 127 15.89 -11.56 -14.65
N GLU A 128 16.57 -12.64 -14.27
CA GLU A 128 16.08 -13.99 -14.52
C GLU A 128 15.33 -14.48 -13.28
N PRO A 129 14.02 -14.73 -13.34
CA PRO A 129 13.25 -15.14 -12.17
C PRO A 129 13.64 -16.57 -11.75
N MET A 130 13.89 -16.79 -10.46
CA MET A 130 14.25 -18.10 -9.91
C MET A 130 13.09 -18.81 -9.19
N SER A 131 11.91 -18.18 -9.16
CA SER A 131 10.70 -18.74 -8.57
C SER A 131 9.46 -18.31 -9.35
N GLU A 132 8.33 -18.98 -9.11
CA GLU A 132 7.04 -18.59 -9.69
C GLU A 132 6.62 -17.18 -9.24
N VAL A 133 6.93 -16.80 -8.00
CA VAL A 133 6.60 -15.47 -7.44
C VAL A 133 7.48 -14.38 -8.06
N GLU A 134 8.78 -14.63 -8.27
CA GLU A 134 9.64 -13.73 -9.04
C GLU A 134 9.19 -13.61 -10.49
N SER A 135 8.72 -14.71 -11.10
CA SER A 135 8.15 -14.69 -12.44
C SER A 135 6.88 -13.83 -12.50
N LEU A 136 6.07 -13.84 -11.44
CA LEU A 136 4.88 -13.00 -11.30
C LEU A 136 5.26 -11.51 -11.12
N LEU A 137 6.23 -11.20 -10.25
CA LEU A 137 6.76 -9.85 -10.09
C LEU A 137 7.26 -9.30 -11.42
N LEU A 138 8.10 -10.04 -12.14
CA LEU A 138 8.66 -9.62 -13.42
C LEU A 138 7.55 -9.39 -14.46
N ALA A 139 6.56 -10.29 -14.54
CA ALA A 139 5.45 -10.15 -15.47
C ALA A 139 4.62 -8.88 -15.19
N LEU A 140 4.36 -8.56 -13.93
CA LEU A 140 3.68 -7.33 -13.52
C LEU A 140 4.52 -6.09 -13.86
N TYR A 141 5.82 -6.12 -13.54
CA TYR A 141 6.75 -5.03 -13.83
C TYR A 141 6.81 -4.72 -15.34
N ARG A 142 7.00 -5.73 -16.19
CA ARG A 142 7.05 -5.54 -17.65
C ARG A 142 5.70 -5.09 -18.22
N ALA A 143 4.58 -5.55 -17.67
CA ALA A 143 3.26 -5.06 -18.06
C ALA A 143 3.06 -3.57 -17.71
N MET A 144 3.56 -3.12 -16.56
CA MET A 144 3.57 -1.70 -16.21
C MET A 144 4.45 -0.89 -17.16
N GLU A 145 5.70 -1.30 -17.39
CA GLU A 145 6.62 -0.61 -18.30
C GLU A 145 6.03 -0.46 -19.70
N ALA A 146 5.51 -1.56 -20.26
CA ALA A 146 4.90 -1.56 -21.59
C ALA A 146 3.70 -0.62 -21.69
N ARG A 147 2.89 -0.53 -20.63
CA ARG A 147 1.71 0.34 -20.58
C ARG A 147 2.06 1.80 -20.34
N LEU A 148 3.08 2.08 -19.52
CA LEU A 148 3.58 3.42 -19.29
C LEU A 148 4.21 3.99 -20.56
N ALA A 149 4.99 3.18 -21.28
CA ALA A 149 5.77 3.58 -22.45
C ALA A 149 6.61 4.85 -22.20
N ARG A 150 7.21 4.93 -21.00
CA ARG A 150 8.01 6.07 -20.54
C ARG A 150 9.51 5.78 -20.62
N PRO A 151 10.35 6.81 -20.79
CA PRO A 151 11.80 6.66 -20.78
C PRO A 151 12.31 6.26 -19.39
N ALA A 152 13.49 5.64 -19.32
CA ALA A 152 14.09 5.13 -18.08
C ALA A 152 14.41 6.24 -17.06
N GLU A 153 14.52 7.49 -17.52
CA GLU A 153 14.73 8.69 -16.72
C GLU A 153 13.45 9.22 -16.06
N ASP A 154 12.27 8.65 -16.35
CA ASP A 154 11.02 9.06 -15.73
C ASP A 154 11.08 8.90 -14.20
N THR A 155 10.44 9.81 -13.48
CA THR A 155 10.47 9.87 -12.02
C THR A 155 10.09 8.55 -11.36
N ILE A 156 9.18 7.77 -11.97
CA ILE A 156 8.77 6.47 -11.43
C ILE A 156 9.97 5.52 -11.24
N PHE A 157 10.86 5.40 -12.23
CA PHE A 157 11.97 4.46 -12.18
C PHE A 157 13.03 4.87 -11.16
N THR A 158 13.22 6.18 -10.98
CA THR A 158 14.09 6.70 -9.92
C THR A 158 13.53 6.42 -8.54
N VAL A 159 12.24 6.74 -8.32
CA VAL A 159 11.58 6.49 -7.04
C VAL A 159 11.54 4.99 -6.70
N MET A 160 11.36 4.12 -7.70
CA MET A 160 11.41 2.66 -7.51
C MET A 160 12.77 2.17 -7.01
N ARG A 161 13.88 2.71 -7.53
CA ARG A 161 15.23 2.40 -7.03
C ARG A 161 15.43 2.88 -5.60
N ASP A 162 15.07 4.13 -5.33
CA ASP A 162 15.21 4.72 -3.99
C ASP A 162 14.34 3.98 -2.95
N LEU A 163 13.13 3.57 -3.34
CA LEU A 163 12.24 2.75 -2.52
C LEU A 163 12.90 1.40 -2.18
N HIS A 164 13.54 0.76 -3.17
CA HIS A 164 14.22 -0.51 -2.94
C HIS A 164 15.33 -0.39 -1.89
N ASP A 165 16.09 0.71 -1.87
CA ASP A 165 17.09 0.94 -0.84
C ASP A 165 16.49 1.05 0.57
N TYR A 166 15.30 1.65 0.70
CA TYR A 166 14.59 1.71 1.98
C TYR A 166 14.05 0.34 2.42
N GLU A 167 13.60 -0.48 1.49
CA GLU A 167 13.15 -1.86 1.77
C GLU A 167 14.31 -2.76 2.20
N ARG A 168 15.51 -2.59 1.63
CA ARG A 168 16.71 -3.26 2.15
C ARG A 168 17.03 -2.83 3.59
N GLN A 169 16.83 -1.55 3.89
CA GLN A 169 17.06 -1.01 5.24
C GLN A 169 16.00 -1.48 6.25
N SER A 170 14.76 -1.74 5.82
CA SER A 170 13.66 -2.20 6.69
C SER A 170 13.96 -3.52 7.38
N ARG A 171 14.81 -4.38 6.80
CA ARG A 171 15.30 -5.60 7.47
C ARG A 171 15.96 -5.33 8.83
N ARG A 172 16.54 -4.14 9.04
CA ARG A 172 17.11 -3.72 10.33
C ARG A 172 16.06 -3.52 11.42
N GLN A 173 14.78 -3.32 11.05
CA GLN A 173 13.67 -3.19 12.00
C GLN A 173 13.36 -4.50 12.75
N ARG A 174 14.01 -5.62 12.38
CA ARG A 174 14.04 -6.85 13.19
C ARG A 174 15.01 -6.78 14.38
N ASP A 175 15.92 -5.81 14.42
CA ASP A 175 16.74 -5.57 15.62
C ASP A 175 15.96 -4.69 16.62
N PRO A 176 15.56 -5.23 17.80
CA PRO A 176 14.79 -4.46 18.78
C PRO A 176 15.57 -3.29 19.39
N ARG A 177 16.87 -3.18 19.13
CA ARG A 177 17.73 -2.09 19.60
C ARG A 177 17.85 -0.95 18.58
N LEU A 178 17.18 -1.04 17.43
CA LEU A 178 17.20 0.01 16.43
C LEU A 178 16.66 1.32 17.04
N PRO A 179 17.38 2.45 16.93
CA PRO A 179 16.91 3.72 17.49
C PRO A 179 15.57 4.14 16.88
N LEU A 180 14.66 4.70 17.68
CA LEU A 180 13.34 5.16 17.22
C LEU A 180 13.45 6.10 16.01
N ALA A 181 14.39 7.04 16.02
CA ALA A 181 14.59 7.97 14.90
C ALA A 181 14.95 7.26 13.58
N GLU A 182 15.64 6.12 13.66
CA GLU A 182 15.98 5.31 12.49
C GLU A 182 14.77 4.49 12.02
N VAL A 183 13.98 3.94 12.95
CA VAL A 183 12.68 3.30 12.64
C VAL A 183 11.78 4.30 11.91
N GLU A 184 11.62 5.51 12.44
CA GLU A 184 10.81 6.57 11.83
C GLU A 184 11.32 6.97 10.44
N ARG A 185 12.64 7.09 10.26
CA ARG A 185 13.25 7.41 8.96
C ARG A 185 12.96 6.33 7.92
N ILE A 186 13.11 5.05 8.31
CA ILE A 186 12.85 3.92 7.42
C ILE A 186 11.36 3.85 7.07
N THR A 187 10.46 3.92 8.07
CA THR A 187 9.01 3.92 7.90
C THR A 187 8.57 5.05 6.97
N ARG A 188 9.07 6.28 7.18
CA ARG A 188 8.78 7.43 6.32
C ARG A 188 9.29 7.23 4.89
N GLY A 189 10.49 6.66 4.72
CA GLY A 189 11.07 6.40 3.41
C GLY A 189 10.28 5.37 2.61
N LYS A 190 9.96 4.21 3.23
CA LYS A 190 9.15 3.14 2.63
C LYS A 190 7.77 3.65 2.24
N GLY A 191 7.03 4.20 3.20
CA GLY A 191 5.69 4.72 2.96
C GLY A 191 5.68 5.85 1.92
N GLY A 192 6.56 6.84 2.11
CA GLY A 192 6.66 8.03 1.28
C GLY A 192 6.99 7.74 -0.18
N LEU A 193 8.03 6.93 -0.43
CA LEU A 193 8.42 6.57 -1.79
C LEU A 193 7.47 5.54 -2.42
N GLY A 194 6.89 4.63 -1.63
CA GLY A 194 5.85 3.70 -2.11
C GLY A 194 4.63 4.41 -2.67
N VAL A 195 4.09 5.39 -1.95
CA VAL A 195 2.99 6.23 -2.44
C VAL A 195 3.40 7.08 -3.63
N THR A 196 4.60 7.66 -3.58
CA THR A 196 5.12 8.48 -4.68
C THR A 196 5.24 7.64 -5.96
N ALA A 197 5.74 6.41 -5.87
CA ALA A 197 5.81 5.48 -7.01
C ALA A 197 4.41 5.20 -7.58
N LEU A 198 3.46 4.80 -6.74
CA LEU A 198 2.09 4.52 -7.19
C LEU A 198 1.46 5.72 -7.91
N PHE A 199 1.67 6.94 -7.43
CA PHE A 199 1.06 8.13 -8.02
C PHE A 199 1.84 8.64 -9.24
N ALA A 200 3.14 8.36 -9.32
CA ALA A 200 3.96 8.61 -10.51
C ALA A 200 3.50 7.77 -11.69
N LEU A 201 2.88 6.60 -11.48
CA LEU A 201 2.22 5.86 -12.55
C LEU A 201 1.16 6.70 -13.29
N LEU A 202 0.47 7.60 -12.59
CA LEU A 202 -0.61 8.42 -13.17
C LEU A 202 -0.12 9.77 -13.69
N ARG A 203 0.86 10.36 -13.01
CA ARG A 203 1.32 11.73 -13.26
C ARG A 203 2.84 11.79 -13.45
N PRO A 204 3.34 11.85 -14.69
CA PRO A 204 4.74 12.17 -14.93
C PRO A 204 5.03 13.63 -14.55
N GLY A 205 6.27 13.92 -14.16
CA GLY A 205 6.75 15.29 -13.97
C GLY A 205 6.12 16.04 -12.78
N MET A 206 6.04 15.38 -11.62
CA MET A 206 5.61 16.05 -10.38
C MET A 206 6.59 17.13 -9.94
N THR A 207 6.06 18.21 -9.37
CA THR A 207 6.89 19.27 -8.77
C THR A 207 7.51 18.80 -7.44
N ALA A 208 8.58 19.44 -6.98
CA ALA A 208 9.18 19.14 -5.67
C ALA A 208 8.17 19.28 -4.51
N ASP A 209 7.32 20.31 -4.57
CA ASP A 209 6.25 20.52 -3.59
C ASP A 209 5.21 19.39 -3.59
N GLU A 210 4.86 18.89 -4.77
CA GLU A 210 3.94 17.76 -4.92
C GLU A 210 4.57 16.48 -4.37
N LEU A 211 5.84 16.21 -4.68
CA LEU A 211 6.58 15.07 -4.13
C LEU A 211 6.65 15.10 -2.61
N ASP A 212 6.90 16.26 -1.98
CA ASP A 212 6.89 16.39 -0.52
C ASP A 212 5.52 16.06 0.09
N LEU A 213 4.43 16.49 -0.55
CA LEU A 213 3.08 16.14 -0.11
C LEU A 213 2.79 14.64 -0.23
N LEU A 214 3.31 13.98 -1.28
CA LEU A 214 3.14 12.55 -1.46
C LEU A 214 3.99 11.74 -0.48
N VAL A 215 5.19 12.21 -0.15
CA VAL A 215 6.01 11.62 0.90
C VAL A 215 5.31 11.70 2.26
N GLU A 216 4.70 12.85 2.59
CA GLU A 216 3.91 12.99 3.82
C GLU A 216 2.64 12.12 3.80
N LEU A 217 1.97 12.01 2.64
CA LEU A 217 0.84 11.08 2.49
C LEU A 217 1.28 9.64 2.73
N GLY A 218 2.42 9.23 2.17
CA GLY A 218 2.97 7.90 2.35
C GLY A 218 3.36 7.59 3.80
N ASP A 219 3.96 8.54 4.52
CA ASP A 219 4.19 8.45 5.96
C ASP A 219 2.88 8.17 6.71
N VAL A 220 1.82 8.93 6.41
CA VAL A 220 0.49 8.74 7.02
C VAL A 220 -0.10 7.36 6.69
N LEU A 221 -0.01 6.91 5.44
CA LEU A 221 -0.53 5.60 5.04
C LEU A 221 0.24 4.45 5.70
N GLN A 222 1.56 4.53 5.76
CA GLN A 222 2.39 3.53 6.43
C GLN A 222 2.07 3.45 7.92
N LEU A 223 1.94 4.60 8.60
CA LEU A 223 1.55 4.59 10.01
C LEU A 223 0.15 3.96 10.23
N LEU A 224 -0.81 4.22 9.33
CA LEU A 224 -2.13 3.57 9.39
C LEU A 224 -2.04 2.05 9.23
N ASP A 225 -1.14 1.58 8.36
CA ASP A 225 -0.88 0.17 8.10
C ASP A 225 -0.21 -0.51 9.32
N ASP A 226 0.85 0.10 9.88
CA ASP A 226 1.50 -0.36 11.12
C ASP A 226 0.46 -0.51 12.27
N TYR A 227 -0.53 0.38 12.35
CA TYR A 227 -1.63 0.27 13.31
C TYR A 227 -2.60 -0.89 13.03
N HIS A 228 -2.79 -1.29 11.77
CA HIS A 228 -3.59 -2.46 11.41
C HIS A 228 -2.84 -3.76 11.74
N ASP A 229 -1.52 -3.73 11.68
CA ASP A 229 -0.65 -4.89 11.72
C ASP A 229 0.21 -5.01 12.99
N VAL A 230 0.05 -4.11 13.97
CA VAL A 230 0.71 -4.18 15.30
C VAL A 230 0.74 -5.57 15.94
N ALA A 231 -0.34 -6.35 15.79
CA ALA A 231 -0.46 -7.70 16.36
C ALA A 231 0.36 -8.77 15.60
N VAL A 232 0.57 -8.54 14.30
CA VAL A 232 1.41 -9.37 13.43
C VAL A 232 2.87 -8.98 13.64
N ASP A 233 3.18 -7.68 13.61
CA ASP A 233 4.53 -7.16 13.86
C ASP A 233 5.10 -7.64 15.20
N HIS A 234 4.31 -7.57 16.28
CA HIS A 234 4.72 -8.10 17.58
C HIS A 234 5.00 -9.62 17.56
N ARG A 235 4.23 -10.39 16.79
CA ARG A 235 4.41 -11.84 16.67
C ARG A 235 5.69 -12.16 15.89
N ASP A 236 5.97 -11.37 14.87
CA ASP A 236 7.08 -11.60 13.94
C ASP A 236 8.38 -10.90 14.38
N GLY A 237 8.34 -10.21 15.53
CA GLY A 237 9.50 -9.53 16.12
C GLY A 237 9.92 -8.28 15.35
N VAL A 238 9.00 -7.67 14.61
CA VAL A 238 9.25 -6.45 13.84
C VAL A 238 8.98 -5.22 14.71
N VAL A 239 9.96 -4.32 14.78
CA VAL A 239 9.83 -3.04 15.47
C VAL A 239 9.38 -1.97 14.49
N THR A 240 8.13 -1.56 14.64
CA THR A 240 7.50 -0.46 13.92
C THR A 240 7.23 0.69 14.87
N VAL A 241 6.88 1.84 14.31
CA VAL A 241 6.50 3.01 15.10
C VAL A 241 5.28 2.65 15.99
N ALA A 242 4.30 1.92 15.44
CA ALA A 242 3.13 1.46 16.17
C ALA A 242 3.45 0.44 17.29
N THR A 243 4.38 -0.51 17.11
CA THR A 243 4.74 -1.46 18.18
C THR A 243 5.48 -0.80 19.34
N LEU A 244 6.07 0.38 19.11
CA LEU A 244 6.64 1.24 20.16
C LEU A 244 5.60 2.15 20.85
N GLY A 245 4.34 2.13 20.38
CA GLY A 245 3.21 2.82 21.01
C GLY A 245 3.05 4.31 20.65
N GLU A 246 3.78 4.79 19.64
CA GLU A 246 3.75 6.19 19.18
C GLU A 246 3.73 6.25 17.65
N PRO A 247 3.30 7.35 17.01
CA PRO A 247 2.43 8.36 17.58
C PRO A 247 1.00 7.81 17.67
N GLY A 248 0.27 8.11 18.74
CA GLY A 248 -1.14 7.73 18.90
C GLY A 248 -2.06 8.12 17.72
N LEU A 249 -3.22 7.46 17.56
CA LEU A 249 -4.17 7.74 16.47
C LEU A 249 -4.66 9.19 16.45
N ALA A 250 -4.69 9.87 17.60
CA ALA A 250 -4.99 11.31 17.65
C ALA A 250 -3.97 12.18 16.91
N VAL A 251 -2.68 11.87 17.05
CA VAL A 251 -1.60 12.57 16.34
C VAL A 251 -1.70 12.29 14.84
N LEU A 252 -2.00 11.04 14.47
CA LEU A 252 -2.23 10.66 13.08
C LEU A 252 -3.45 11.38 12.47
N ALA A 253 -4.52 11.57 13.24
CA ALA A 253 -5.67 12.37 12.83
C ALA A 253 -5.28 13.84 12.58
N ASP A 254 -4.44 14.42 13.43
CA ASP A 254 -3.93 15.79 13.24
C ASP A 254 -3.01 15.88 12.01
N LYS A 255 -2.15 14.88 11.75
CA LYS A 255 -1.37 14.76 10.51
C LYS A 255 -2.27 14.74 9.27
N ILE A 256 -3.29 13.88 9.25
CA ILE A 256 -4.25 13.79 8.13
C ILE A 256 -4.95 15.14 7.88
N ARG A 257 -5.33 15.85 8.94
CA ARG A 257 -5.94 17.19 8.82
C ARG A 257 -4.96 18.22 8.25
N GLY A 258 -3.72 18.23 8.75
CA GLY A 258 -2.67 19.11 8.24
C GLY A 258 -2.41 18.86 6.76
N LEU A 259 -2.19 17.61 6.39
CA LEU A 259 -1.97 17.17 5.01
C LEU A 259 -3.13 17.59 4.09
N ARG A 260 -4.39 17.40 4.53
CA ARG A 260 -5.56 17.86 3.78
C ARG A 260 -5.53 19.36 3.51
N SER A 261 -5.20 20.17 4.50
CA SER A 261 -5.06 21.64 4.31
C SER A 261 -3.94 21.99 3.35
N ARG A 262 -2.84 21.23 3.33
CA ARG A 262 -1.76 21.41 2.36
C ARG A 262 -2.20 21.03 0.95
N PHE A 263 -2.89 19.90 0.78
CA PHE A 263 -3.46 19.50 -0.50
C PHE A 263 -4.45 20.54 -1.06
N ALA A 264 -5.35 21.07 -0.22
CA ALA A 264 -6.29 22.10 -0.65
C ALA A 264 -5.58 23.40 -1.10
N ARG A 265 -4.42 23.75 -0.49
CA ARG A 265 -3.59 24.88 -0.93
C ARG A 265 -2.90 24.61 -2.27
N HIS A 266 -2.39 23.40 -2.47
CA HIS A 266 -1.64 23.04 -3.67
C HIS A 266 -2.54 22.81 -4.89
N TYR A 267 -3.60 21.99 -4.75
CA TYR A 267 -4.48 21.60 -5.86
C TYR A 267 -5.74 22.46 -5.99
N GLY A 268 -6.09 23.20 -4.94
CA GLY A 268 -7.31 24.00 -4.87
C GLY A 268 -8.38 23.38 -3.96
N PRO A 269 -9.28 24.22 -3.41
CA PRO A 269 -10.21 23.81 -2.36
C PRO A 269 -11.21 22.77 -2.86
N GLY A 270 -11.37 21.68 -2.09
CA GLY A 270 -12.41 20.67 -2.31
C GLY A 270 -12.05 19.58 -3.32
N ARG A 271 -10.89 19.68 -3.99
CA ARG A 271 -10.38 18.63 -4.88
C ARG A 271 -9.86 17.40 -4.11
N ASP A 272 -9.50 17.60 -2.85
CA ASP A 272 -8.99 16.59 -1.91
C ASP A 272 -10.08 15.65 -1.35
N ARG A 273 -11.37 15.97 -1.55
CA ARG A 273 -12.48 15.33 -0.81
C ARG A 273 -12.49 13.81 -0.87
N ARG A 274 -12.20 13.21 -2.04
CA ARG A 274 -12.23 11.75 -2.20
C ARG A 274 -11.07 11.08 -1.46
N LEU A 275 -9.85 11.60 -1.63
CA LEU A 275 -8.68 11.11 -0.92
C LEU A 275 -8.83 11.30 0.60
N ALA A 276 -9.31 12.46 1.05
CA ALA A 276 -9.56 12.73 2.47
C ALA A 276 -10.61 11.79 3.08
N ALA A 277 -11.68 11.47 2.35
CA ALA A 277 -12.67 10.51 2.80
C ALA A 277 -12.09 9.10 2.94
N MET A 278 -11.20 8.69 2.03
CA MET A 278 -10.50 7.41 2.09
C MET A 278 -9.53 7.34 3.29
N LEU A 279 -8.75 8.40 3.53
CA LEU A 279 -7.91 8.53 4.73
C LEU A 279 -8.74 8.42 6.02
N PHE A 280 -9.90 9.08 6.06
CA PHE A 280 -10.81 8.98 7.21
C PHE A 280 -11.31 7.55 7.42
N VAL A 281 -11.70 6.84 6.35
CA VAL A 281 -12.15 5.43 6.45
C VAL A 281 -11.05 4.53 6.98
N MET A 282 -9.80 4.70 6.52
CA MET A 282 -8.66 3.92 7.03
C MET A 282 -8.34 4.23 8.49
N LEU A 283 -8.41 5.51 8.89
CA LEU A 283 -8.25 5.93 10.28
C LEU A 283 -9.30 5.29 11.21
N VAL A 284 -10.57 5.25 10.77
CA VAL A 284 -11.63 4.54 11.49
C VAL A 284 -11.35 3.03 11.54
N GLY A 285 -10.84 2.46 10.45
CA GLY A 285 -10.36 1.07 10.40
C GLY A 285 -9.28 0.80 11.44
N ALA A 286 -8.29 1.69 11.57
CA ALA A 286 -7.18 1.57 12.53
C ALA A 286 -7.68 1.63 13.98
N PHE A 287 -8.55 2.60 14.26
CA PHE A 287 -9.19 2.70 15.56
C PHE A 287 -10.03 1.46 15.91
N ALA A 288 -10.72 0.88 14.94
CA ALA A 288 -11.49 -0.34 15.15
C ALA A 288 -10.59 -1.58 15.33
N ALA A 289 -9.48 -1.67 14.59
CA ALA A 289 -8.52 -2.76 14.66
C ALA A 289 -7.86 -2.82 16.05
N GLY A 290 -7.36 -1.70 16.57
CA GLY A 290 -6.76 -1.61 17.91
C GLY A 290 -7.71 -1.96 19.07
N ARG A 291 -9.02 -2.03 18.82
CA ARG A 291 -10.04 -2.42 19.81
C ARG A 291 -10.45 -3.88 19.75
N ARG A 292 -10.15 -4.59 18.67
CA ARG A 292 -10.41 -6.02 18.59
C ARG A 292 -9.38 -6.73 19.47
N ARG A 293 -9.83 -7.66 20.33
CA ARG A 293 -8.92 -8.49 21.13
C ARG A 293 -7.96 -9.20 20.18
N LEU A 294 -6.66 -9.12 20.50
CA LEU A 294 -5.53 -9.65 19.72
C LEU A 294 -5.68 -11.15 19.37
N ASP A 295 -6.50 -11.90 20.10
CA ASP A 295 -6.56 -13.36 20.03
C ASP A 295 -7.51 -13.94 18.98
N ARG A 296 -8.30 -13.11 18.26
CA ARG A 296 -9.17 -13.67 17.21
C ARG A 296 -8.43 -13.77 15.89
N PRO A 297 -8.17 -14.99 15.36
CA PRO A 297 -7.59 -15.13 14.04
C PRO A 297 -8.54 -14.47 13.04
N VAL A 298 -8.02 -13.45 12.35
CA VAL A 298 -8.75 -12.77 11.28
C VAL A 298 -8.80 -13.75 10.12
N ARG A 299 -9.96 -14.42 9.95
CA ARG A 299 -10.19 -15.24 8.76
C ARG A 299 -10.18 -14.33 7.54
N SER A 300 -9.33 -14.63 6.55
CA SER A 300 -9.45 -13.97 5.25
C SER A 300 -10.86 -14.25 4.72
N THR A 301 -11.62 -13.19 4.51
CA THR A 301 -12.96 -13.32 3.94
C THR A 301 -12.80 -13.32 2.43
N ARG A 302 -13.11 -14.45 1.78
CA ARG A 302 -13.12 -14.63 0.30
C ARG A 302 -14.21 -13.81 -0.42
N SER A 303 -14.61 -12.68 0.14
CA SER A 303 -15.73 -11.90 -0.36
C SER A 303 -15.25 -10.93 -1.43
N ARG A 304 -15.81 -11.03 -2.63
CA ARG A 304 -15.65 -10.03 -3.70
C ARG A 304 -16.56 -8.82 -3.52
N ARG A 305 -17.03 -8.53 -2.30
CA ARG A 305 -17.89 -7.36 -2.04
C ARG A 305 -16.99 -6.15 -1.78
N PRO A 306 -17.17 -5.01 -2.48
CA PRO A 306 -16.31 -3.83 -2.34
C PRO A 306 -16.03 -3.39 -0.90
N PHE A 307 -17.07 -3.32 -0.06
CA PHE A 307 -16.90 -2.95 1.34
C PHE A 307 -16.13 -3.98 2.15
N VAL A 308 -16.29 -5.26 1.85
CA VAL A 308 -15.54 -6.30 2.56
C VAL A 308 -14.06 -6.21 2.19
N LEU A 309 -13.74 -5.98 0.91
CA LEU A 309 -12.36 -5.80 0.44
C LEU A 309 -11.68 -4.54 1.02
N LEU A 310 -12.43 -3.45 1.19
CA LEU A 310 -11.90 -2.21 1.75
C LEU A 310 -11.46 -2.38 3.22
N PHE A 311 -12.14 -3.24 3.97
CA PHE A 311 -11.87 -3.49 5.39
C PHE A 311 -11.22 -4.85 5.68
N SER A 312 -10.97 -5.67 4.64
CA SER A 312 -10.25 -6.93 4.82
C SER A 312 -8.77 -6.65 5.03
N ARG A 313 -8.10 -7.45 5.86
CA ARG A 313 -6.65 -7.51 5.80
C ARG A 313 -6.21 -8.00 4.43
N THR A 314 -5.15 -7.42 3.92
CA THR A 314 -4.45 -7.92 2.75
C THR A 314 -3.82 -9.25 3.14
N GLY A 315 -4.04 -10.28 2.32
CA GLY A 315 -3.34 -11.55 2.50
C GLY A 315 -1.86 -11.39 2.14
N THR A 316 -1.04 -12.31 2.63
CA THR A 316 0.38 -12.43 2.30
C THR A 316 0.60 -13.62 1.38
N ILE A 317 1.48 -13.49 0.41
CA ILE A 317 1.99 -14.62 -0.37
C ILE A 317 3.15 -15.24 0.41
N THR A 318 2.98 -16.47 0.91
CA THR A 318 4.01 -17.17 1.67
C THR A 318 4.63 -18.32 0.86
N PRO A 319 5.93 -18.62 1.04
CA PRO A 319 6.53 -19.84 0.53
C PRO A 319 5.78 -21.06 1.07
N GLY A 320 5.30 -21.94 0.18
CA GLY A 320 4.77 -23.25 0.57
C GLY A 320 3.33 -23.27 1.07
N GLY A 321 2.37 -22.91 0.20
CA GLY A 321 0.94 -23.16 0.46
C GLY A 321 0.71 -24.58 0.99
N ALA A 322 0.48 -24.69 2.30
CA ALA A 322 0.34 -25.94 3.07
C ALA A 322 1.30 -27.08 2.67
N GLY A 323 2.54 -27.04 3.19
CA GLY A 323 3.36 -28.24 3.35
C GLY A 323 4.74 -28.16 2.71
N PHE A 324 5.68 -27.54 3.41
CA PHE A 324 7.10 -27.89 3.31
C PHE A 324 7.64 -27.98 4.74
N ASP A 325 7.48 -29.16 5.35
CA ASP A 325 8.37 -29.59 6.42
C ASP A 325 9.64 -30.12 5.76
N GLY A 326 10.76 -29.42 6.00
CA GLY A 326 12.11 -29.80 5.62
C GLY A 326 13.10 -28.95 6.40
#